data_AF-A0A920RGS9-F1
#
_entry.id   AF-A0A920RGS9-F1
#
_cell.length_a   1.000
_cell.length_b   1.000
_cell.length_c   1.000
_cell.angle_alpha   90.00
_cell.angle_beta   90.00
_cell.angle_gamma   90.00
#
_symmetry.space_group_name_H-M   'P 1'
#
loop_
_entity.id
_entity.type
_entity.pdbx_description
1 polymer ?
#
loop_
_entity_poly.entity_id
_entity_poly.type
_entity_poly.pdbx_seq_one_letter_code
_entity_poly.pdbx_strand_id
1 'polypeptide(L)'
;MDAEAKDVENVEVIHAADICYVGQSHYLDIIVDMSDANVRDSIYRDFIRAHKQVFGYSTESPARIVNLRSVHRARSDEAEAPILLKPINEDPLKGRRSVIFNSDSSIEVDILDRARLSVGTVIDRPAIIEQADTTTVLHEGWTATALESGELVLKKG
;
A
#
# COMPACT_ATOMS: atom_id res chain seq x y z
N MET A 1 23.42 18.66 14.14
CA MET A 1 22.09 18.80 13.49
C MET A 1 21.15 19.17 14.63
N ASP A 2 21.40 20.35 15.22
CA ASP A 2 20.93 20.73 16.56
C ASP A 2 20.03 21.96 16.51
N ALA A 3 19.45 22.25 15.34
CA ALA A 3 18.67 23.46 15.12
C ALA A 3 17.15 23.24 15.13
N GLU A 4 16.67 22.01 15.27
CA GLU A 4 15.23 21.73 15.45
C GLU A 4 15.02 20.80 16.64
N ALA A 5 15.34 21.30 17.83
CA ALA A 5 14.89 20.70 19.07
C ALA A 5 13.37 20.95 19.21
N LYS A 6 12.58 20.00 18.72
CA LYS A 6 11.36 19.60 19.42
C LYS A 6 11.65 18.22 19.97
N ASP A 7 11.26 17.98 21.21
CA ASP A 7 11.33 16.69 21.88
C ASP A 7 10.65 15.62 21.02
N VAL A 8 11.40 15.02 20.09
CA VAL A 8 10.95 13.84 19.39
C VAL A 8 11.32 12.68 20.30
N GLU A 9 10.47 12.44 21.30
CA GLU A 9 10.42 11.12 21.89
C GLU A 9 10.13 10.14 20.75
N ASN A 10 10.94 9.07 20.64
CA ASN A 10 10.81 8.03 19.61
C ASN A 10 11.29 8.38 18.18
N VAL A 11 12.57 8.77 18.04
CA VAL A 11 13.26 8.79 16.73
C VAL A 11 13.75 7.37 16.37
N GLU A 12 13.22 6.81 15.30
CA GLU A 12 13.73 5.57 14.70
C GLU A 12 14.91 5.92 13.77
N VAL A 13 16.09 5.34 14.03
CA VAL A 13 17.28 5.55 13.20
C VAL A 13 17.57 4.28 12.40
N ILE A 14 17.63 4.41 11.07
CA ILE A 14 17.92 3.32 10.15
C ILE A 14 19.22 3.64 9.41
N HIS A 15 20.17 2.71 9.45
CA HIS A 15 21.43 2.81 8.71
C HIS A 15 21.38 1.92 7.47
N ALA A 16 21.97 2.38 6.38
CA ALA A 16 22.04 1.64 5.13
C ALA A 16 23.36 1.91 4.39
N ALA A 17 23.79 0.94 3.60
CA ALA A 17 25.00 0.99 2.78
C ALA A 17 24.67 0.55 1.35
N ASP A 18 25.09 1.37 0.37
CA ASP A 18 25.03 1.02 -1.04
C ASP A 18 26.26 0.17 -1.39
N ILE A 19 26.07 -1.06 -1.87
CA ILE A 19 27.15 -2.03 -2.07
C ILE A 19 27.11 -2.65 -3.46
N CYS A 20 28.27 -2.79 -4.09
CA CYS A 20 28.44 -3.54 -5.33
C CYS A 20 29.73 -4.36 -5.33
N TYR A 21 29.84 -5.35 -6.23
CA TYR A 21 31.13 -6.00 -6.46
C TYR A 21 32.15 -5.02 -7.05
N VAL A 22 33.43 -5.22 -6.73
CA VAL A 22 34.51 -4.43 -7.36
C VAL A 22 34.48 -4.65 -8.88
N GLY A 23 34.44 -3.56 -9.64
CA GLY A 23 34.31 -3.58 -11.10
C GLY A 23 32.86 -3.46 -11.60
N GLN A 24 31.86 -3.52 -10.72
CA GLN A 24 30.46 -3.24 -11.08
C GLN A 24 30.09 -1.77 -10.84
N SER A 25 29.17 -1.27 -11.69
CA SER A 25 28.64 0.09 -11.62
C SER A 25 27.32 0.20 -10.84
N HIS A 26 26.51 -0.86 -10.80
CA HIS A 26 25.22 -0.89 -10.11
C HIS A 26 25.39 -1.42 -8.69
N TYR A 27 24.78 -0.76 -7.72
CA TYR A 27 24.80 -1.13 -6.31
C TYR A 27 23.42 -1.49 -5.79
N LEU A 28 23.40 -2.22 -4.68
CA LEU A 28 22.20 -2.57 -3.92
C LEU A 28 22.25 -1.89 -2.56
N ASP A 29 21.09 -1.47 -2.08
CA ASP A 29 20.90 -0.83 -0.78
C ASP A 29 20.74 -1.92 0.30
N ILE A 30 21.67 -1.95 1.26
CA ILE A 30 21.74 -2.97 2.31
C ILE A 30 21.54 -2.29 3.65
N ILE A 31 20.50 -2.71 4.39
CA ILE A 31 20.27 -2.24 5.75
C ILE A 31 21.41 -2.71 6.64
N VAL A 32 21.92 -1.78 7.45
CA VAL A 32 23.02 -2.01 8.36
C VAL A 32 22.48 -2.13 9.78
N ASP A 33 22.60 -3.32 10.36
CA ASP A 33 22.38 -3.51 11.79
C ASP A 33 23.64 -3.09 12.56
N MET A 34 23.62 -1.87 13.10
CA MET A 34 24.73 -1.33 13.90
C MET A 34 24.86 -2.00 15.27
N SER A 35 23.90 -2.84 15.69
CA SER A 35 23.99 -3.60 16.94
C SER A 35 24.79 -4.90 16.78
N ASP A 36 25.03 -5.35 15.55
CA ASP A 36 25.83 -6.54 15.27
C ASP A 36 27.32 -6.29 15.52
N ALA A 37 27.91 -7.07 16.42
CA ALA A 37 29.35 -7.02 16.73
C ALA A 37 30.24 -7.31 15.50
N ASN A 38 29.71 -8.00 14.48
CA ASN A 38 30.41 -8.33 13.24
C ASN A 38 29.76 -7.67 12.02
N VAL A 39 29.33 -6.42 12.17
CA VAL A 39 28.62 -5.61 11.14
C VAL A 39 29.21 -5.72 9.72
N ARG A 40 30.53 -5.77 9.58
CA ARG A 40 31.17 -5.86 8.25
C ARG A 40 30.80 -7.16 7.54
N ASP A 41 30.83 -8.27 8.26
CA ASP A 41 30.60 -9.59 7.68
C ASP A 41 29.11 -9.84 7.48
N SER A 42 28.23 -9.31 8.34
CA SER A 42 26.77 -9.37 8.13
C SER A 42 26.32 -8.57 6.92
N ILE A 43 26.77 -7.31 6.80
CA ILE A 43 26.49 -6.48 5.63
C ILE A 43 26.92 -7.20 4.32
N TYR A 44 28.11 -7.82 4.31
CA TYR A 44 28.57 -8.53 3.11
C TYR A 44 27.72 -9.76 2.78
N ARG A 45 27.33 -10.55 3.79
CA ARG A 45 26.40 -11.68 3.60
C ARG A 45 25.04 -11.22 3.09
N ASP A 46 24.52 -10.12 3.63
CA ASP A 46 23.22 -9.58 3.24
C ASP A 46 23.26 -9.02 1.83
N PHE A 47 24.38 -8.38 1.43
CA PHE A 47 24.64 -8.03 0.04
C PHE A 47 24.63 -9.25 -0.90
N ILE A 48 25.34 -10.33 -0.55
CA ILE A 48 25.34 -11.57 -1.36
C ILE A 48 23.91 -12.12 -1.52
N ARG A 49 23.14 -12.15 -0.42
CA ARG A 49 21.74 -12.61 -0.43
C ARG A 49 20.88 -11.72 -1.32
N ALA A 50 20.97 -10.40 -1.17
CA ALA A 50 20.22 -9.43 -1.96
C ALA A 50 20.57 -9.54 -3.45
N HIS A 51 21.85 -9.67 -3.78
CA HIS A 51 22.30 -9.84 -5.17
C HIS A 51 21.72 -11.11 -5.80
N LYS A 52 21.68 -12.24 -5.06
CA LYS A 52 21.04 -13.46 -5.52
C LYS A 52 19.53 -13.30 -5.73
N GLN A 53 18.85 -12.56 -4.86
CA GLN A 53 17.42 -12.31 -4.98
C GLN A 53 17.07 -11.42 -6.18
N VAL A 54 17.87 -10.37 -6.43
CA VAL A 54 17.62 -9.41 -7.52
C VAL A 54 18.05 -9.95 -8.87
N PHE A 55 19.21 -10.61 -8.97
CA PHE A 55 19.82 -11.01 -10.24
C PHE A 55 19.82 -12.53 -10.48
N GLY A 56 19.37 -13.33 -9.53
CA GLY A 56 19.32 -14.80 -9.63
C GLY A 56 20.66 -15.50 -9.34
N TYR A 57 21.74 -14.77 -9.13
CA TYR A 57 23.07 -15.31 -8.79
C TYR A 57 23.83 -14.40 -7.84
N SER A 58 24.88 -14.91 -7.20
CA SER A 58 25.82 -14.14 -6.37
C SER A 58 27.19 -14.80 -6.40
N THR A 59 28.24 -14.07 -6.02
CA THR A 59 29.61 -14.59 -5.92
C THR A 59 30.21 -14.24 -4.56
N GLU A 60 31.34 -14.86 -4.21
CA GLU A 60 32.15 -14.47 -3.04
C GLU A 60 33.25 -13.48 -3.44
N SER A 61 33.03 -12.72 -4.51
CA SER A 61 34.00 -11.73 -4.99
C SER A 61 34.07 -10.52 -4.04
N PRO A 62 35.21 -9.80 -4.00
CA PRO A 62 35.31 -8.58 -3.23
C PRO A 62 34.22 -7.57 -3.60
N ALA A 63 33.59 -6.98 -2.58
CA ALA A 63 32.62 -5.91 -2.71
C ALA A 63 33.15 -4.60 -2.15
N ARG A 64 32.54 -3.49 -2.56
CA ARG A 64 32.85 -2.15 -2.09
C ARG A 64 31.57 -1.46 -1.65
N ILE A 65 31.69 -0.64 -0.61
CA ILE A 65 30.66 0.32 -0.21
C ILE A 65 30.83 1.55 -1.10
N VAL A 66 29.74 1.97 -1.75
CA VAL A 66 29.68 3.17 -2.60
C VAL A 66 29.24 4.36 -1.76
N ASN A 67 28.16 4.21 -0.96
CA ASN A 67 27.63 5.24 -0.09
C ASN A 67 27.21 4.66 1.26
N LEU A 68 27.14 5.53 2.28
CA LEU A 68 26.54 5.25 3.58
C LEU A 68 25.43 6.27 3.85
N ARG A 69 24.32 5.80 4.42
CA ARG A 69 23.15 6.63 4.73
C ARG A 69 22.64 6.35 6.14
N SER A 70 22.19 7.39 6.82
CA SER A 70 21.44 7.30 8.08
C SER A 70 20.15 8.10 7.96
N VAL A 71 19.02 7.43 8.17
CA VAL A 71 17.68 8.01 8.10
C VAL A 71 17.15 8.11 9.51
N HIS A 72 16.79 9.32 9.93
CA HIS A 72 16.20 9.60 11.24
C HIS A 72 14.71 9.87 11.01
N ARG A 73 13.85 8.97 11.51
CA ARG A 73 12.39 9.06 11.35
C ARG A 73 11.76 9.36 12.70
N ALA A 74 11.27 10.58 12.85
CA ALA A 74 10.33 10.93 13.91
C ALA A 74 9.00 10.21 13.64
N ARG A 75 8.50 9.42 14.60
CA ARG A 75 7.11 8.96 14.52
C ARG A 75 6.23 10.12 14.96
N SER A 76 5.49 10.70 14.02
CA SER A 76 4.25 11.39 14.38
C SER A 76 3.23 10.31 14.69
N ASP A 77 2.39 10.51 15.70
CA ASP A 77 1.17 9.71 15.83
C ASP A 77 0.44 9.84 14.49
N GLU A 78 0.35 8.73 13.76
CA GLU A 78 -0.51 8.64 12.60
C GLU A 78 -1.90 8.94 13.13
N ALA A 79 -2.50 10.04 12.65
CA ALA A 79 -3.90 10.26 12.90
C ALA A 79 -4.63 9.11 12.21
N GLU A 80 -4.95 8.06 12.96
CA GLU A 80 -6.01 7.14 12.61
C GLU A 80 -7.27 8.01 12.52
N ALA A 81 -7.56 8.50 11.33
CA ALA A 81 -8.88 8.97 10.99
C ALA A 81 -9.60 7.76 10.41
N PRO A 82 -10.20 6.87 11.22
CA PRO A 82 -11.09 5.90 10.65
C PRO A 82 -12.24 6.71 10.06
N ILE A 83 -12.41 6.64 8.74
CA ILE A 83 -13.66 7.05 8.10
C ILE A 83 -14.66 5.97 8.48
N LEU A 84 -15.11 5.98 9.73
CA LEU A 84 -16.15 5.07 10.19
C LEU A 84 -17.40 5.43 9.41
N LEU A 85 -17.83 4.55 8.51
CA LEU A 85 -19.18 4.59 7.99
C LEU A 85 -20.10 4.42 9.20
N LYS A 86 -20.79 5.51 9.59
CA LYS A 86 -21.84 5.40 10.58
C LYS A 86 -22.88 4.40 10.04
N PRO A 87 -23.37 3.45 10.86
CA PRO A 87 -24.47 2.61 10.44
C PRO A 87 -25.68 3.50 10.15
N ILE A 88 -25.93 3.73 8.87
CA ILE A 88 -27.07 4.48 8.36
C ILE A 88 -28.08 3.42 7.92
N ASN A 89 -29.20 3.35 8.64
CA ASN A 89 -30.30 2.45 8.32
C ASN A 89 -31.28 3.14 7.36
N GLU A 90 -30.75 3.67 6.26
CA GLU A 90 -31.52 4.27 5.18
C GLU A 90 -31.42 3.39 3.94
N ASP A 91 -32.47 3.40 3.11
CA ASP A 91 -32.44 2.69 1.84
C ASP A 91 -31.39 3.35 0.92
N PRO A 92 -30.33 2.61 0.50
CA PRO A 92 -29.34 3.15 -0.42
C PRO A 92 -29.88 3.31 -1.84
N LEU A 93 -31.03 2.73 -2.19
CA LEU A 93 -31.59 2.82 -3.54
C LEU A 93 -32.03 4.26 -3.87
N LYS A 94 -31.30 4.90 -4.79
CA LYS A 94 -31.67 6.20 -5.38
C LYS A 94 -32.62 6.06 -6.57
N GLY A 95 -32.60 4.90 -7.22
CA GLY A 95 -33.42 4.61 -8.39
C GLY A 95 -32.81 3.51 -9.26
N ARG A 96 -33.32 3.39 -10.49
CA ARG A 96 -32.81 2.45 -11.50
C ARG A 96 -32.52 3.18 -12.79
N ARG A 97 -31.53 2.69 -13.54
CA ARG A 97 -31.23 3.17 -14.88
C ARG A 97 -30.83 2.04 -15.82
N SER A 98 -31.17 2.22 -17.08
CA SER A 98 -30.75 1.38 -18.18
C SER A 98 -29.30 1.69 -18.52
N VAL A 99 -28.44 0.68 -18.47
CA VAL A 99 -26.99 0.79 -18.71
C VAL A 99 -26.58 -0.25 -19.72
N ILE A 100 -25.69 0.14 -20.63
CA ILE A 100 -25.09 -0.72 -21.64
C ILE A 100 -23.65 -0.99 -21.21
N PHE A 101 -23.37 -2.20 -20.73
CA PHE A 101 -21.99 -2.64 -20.41
C PHE A 101 -21.28 -3.24 -21.62
N ASN A 102 -22.04 -3.95 -22.46
CA ASN A 102 -21.60 -4.55 -23.72
C ASN A 102 -22.51 -4.05 -24.84
N SER A 103 -21.99 -3.87 -26.05
CA SER A 103 -22.67 -3.19 -27.18
C SER A 103 -24.04 -3.75 -27.57
N ASP A 104 -24.38 -4.96 -27.12
CA ASP A 104 -25.46 -5.75 -27.69
C ASP A 104 -26.73 -5.76 -26.82
N SER A 105 -26.69 -5.24 -25.59
CA SER A 105 -27.89 -5.16 -24.74
C SER A 105 -27.77 -4.12 -23.62
N SER A 106 -28.91 -3.54 -23.25
CA SER A 106 -29.04 -2.72 -22.05
C SER A 106 -29.64 -3.53 -20.91
N ILE A 107 -29.12 -3.35 -19.70
CA ILE A 107 -29.69 -3.92 -18.47
C ILE A 107 -30.11 -2.80 -17.52
N GLU A 108 -31.22 -2.98 -16.83
CA GLU A 108 -31.62 -2.10 -15.73
C GLU A 108 -30.78 -2.44 -14.50
N VAL A 109 -30.09 -1.44 -13.95
CA VAL A 109 -29.29 -1.57 -12.73
C VAL A 109 -29.77 -0.62 -11.65
N ASP A 110 -29.55 -1.01 -10.40
CA ASP A 110 -29.80 -0.13 -9.26
C ASP A 110 -28.72 0.97 -9.20
N ILE A 111 -29.16 2.18 -8.87
CA ILE A 111 -28.29 3.29 -8.47
C ILE A 111 -28.34 3.38 -6.95
N LEU A 112 -27.19 3.21 -6.32
CA LEU A 112 -27.04 3.18 -4.88
C LEU A 112 -26.30 4.44 -4.41
N ASP A 113 -26.81 5.08 -3.35
CA ASP A 113 -26.10 6.13 -2.63
C ASP A 113 -25.06 5.48 -1.71
N ARG A 114 -23.77 5.71 -2.00
CA ARG A 114 -22.68 5.18 -1.19
C ARG A 114 -22.76 5.65 0.27
N ALA A 115 -23.21 6.87 0.51
CA ALA A 115 -23.29 7.43 1.85
C ALA A 115 -24.33 6.71 2.72
N ARG A 116 -25.24 5.93 2.12
CA ARG A 116 -26.31 5.18 2.81
C ARG A 116 -26.02 3.68 2.90
N LEU A 117 -24.90 3.21 2.34
CA LEU A 117 -24.51 1.81 2.47
C LEU A 117 -24.09 1.53 3.92
N SER A 118 -24.73 0.53 4.52
CA SER A 118 -24.33 0.04 5.83
C SER A 118 -23.01 -0.73 5.75
N VAL A 119 -22.24 -0.71 6.84
CA VAL A 119 -21.05 -1.55 6.99
C VAL A 119 -21.45 -3.02 6.82
N GLY A 120 -20.67 -3.75 6.02
CA GLY A 120 -20.92 -5.15 5.70
C GLY A 120 -21.94 -5.37 4.58
N THR A 121 -22.55 -4.32 4.00
CA THR A 121 -23.41 -4.47 2.82
C THR A 121 -22.61 -5.08 1.67
N VAL A 122 -23.15 -6.16 1.10
CA VAL A 122 -22.61 -6.85 -0.08
C VAL A 122 -23.54 -6.59 -1.25
N ILE A 123 -22.97 -6.17 -2.38
CA ILE A 123 -23.67 -5.96 -3.64
C ILE A 123 -23.05 -6.94 -4.64
N ASP A 124 -23.83 -7.90 -5.12
CA ASP A 124 -23.38 -9.06 -5.91
C ASP A 124 -23.97 -9.08 -7.33
N ARG A 125 -24.51 -7.95 -7.76
CA ARG A 125 -25.19 -7.77 -9.05
C ARG A 125 -24.80 -6.43 -9.67
N PRO A 126 -24.94 -6.26 -11.00
CA PRO A 126 -24.60 -5.02 -11.65
C PRO A 126 -25.31 -3.82 -11.02
N ALA A 127 -24.55 -2.77 -10.72
CA ALA A 127 -25.02 -1.59 -10.01
C ALA A 127 -24.15 -0.37 -10.33
N ILE A 128 -24.73 0.81 -10.17
CA ILE A 128 -23.99 2.08 -10.14
C ILE A 128 -24.01 2.58 -8.70
N ILE A 129 -22.85 2.81 -8.12
CA ILE A 129 -22.70 3.29 -6.74
C ILE A 129 -22.18 4.72 -6.81
N GLU A 130 -23.02 5.68 -6.46
CA GLU A 130 -22.72 7.11 -6.52
C GLU A 130 -22.28 7.65 -5.16
N GLN A 131 -21.25 8.49 -5.18
CA GLN A 131 -20.80 9.32 -4.07
C GLN A 131 -20.72 10.77 -4.58
N ALA A 132 -20.62 11.75 -3.67
CA ALA A 132 -20.57 13.16 -4.03
C ALA A 132 -19.37 13.53 -4.94
N ASP A 133 -18.28 12.75 -4.88
CA ASP A 133 -17.02 12.98 -5.58
C ASP A 133 -16.68 11.90 -6.62
N THR A 134 -17.43 10.79 -6.69
CA THR A 134 -17.11 9.67 -7.60
C THR A 134 -18.33 8.80 -7.92
N THR A 135 -18.24 8.07 -9.03
CA THR A 135 -19.22 7.06 -9.44
C THR A 135 -18.49 5.74 -9.68
N THR A 136 -18.78 4.72 -8.87
CA THR A 136 -18.25 3.36 -9.03
C THR A 136 -19.24 2.50 -9.80
N VAL A 137 -18.77 1.89 -10.87
CA VAL A 137 -19.55 0.98 -11.70
C VAL A 137 -19.22 -0.46 -11.30
N LEU A 138 -20.23 -1.21 -10.85
CA LEU A 138 -20.10 -2.64 -10.55
C LEU A 138 -20.59 -3.46 -11.75
N HIS A 139 -19.67 -4.16 -12.39
CA HIS A 139 -19.94 -4.99 -13.56
C HIS A 139 -20.46 -6.39 -13.17
N GLU A 140 -20.98 -7.12 -14.16
CA GLU A 140 -21.30 -8.55 -14.02
C GLU A 140 -20.08 -9.36 -13.57
N GLY A 141 -20.30 -10.31 -12.66
CA GLY A 141 -19.24 -11.15 -12.09
C GLY A 141 -18.36 -10.47 -11.04
N TRP A 142 -18.71 -9.24 -10.63
CA TRP A 142 -18.07 -8.55 -9.53
C TRP A 142 -18.97 -8.46 -8.30
N THR A 143 -18.34 -8.41 -7.14
CA THR A 143 -18.99 -8.17 -5.86
C THR A 143 -18.34 -6.95 -5.19
N ALA A 144 -19.14 -6.04 -4.67
CA ALA A 144 -18.69 -4.92 -3.85
C ALA A 144 -19.08 -5.14 -2.38
N THR A 145 -18.16 -4.84 -1.45
CA THR A 145 -18.40 -4.93 0.00
C THR A 145 -18.00 -3.62 0.67
N ALA A 146 -18.92 -3.02 1.43
CA ALA A 146 -18.64 -1.85 2.25
C ALA A 146 -17.96 -2.28 3.57
N LEU A 147 -16.73 -1.82 3.81
CA LEU A 147 -15.96 -2.16 5.00
C LEU A 147 -16.15 -1.11 6.11
N GLU A 148 -15.83 -1.50 7.35
CA GLU A 148 -15.88 -0.61 8.52
C GLU A 148 -14.90 0.58 8.39
N SER A 149 -13.80 0.39 7.64
CA SER A 149 -12.81 1.43 7.30
C SER A 149 -13.35 2.53 6.38
N GLY A 150 -14.56 2.37 5.83
CA GLY A 150 -15.14 3.27 4.84
C GLY A 150 -14.77 2.94 3.39
N GLU A 151 -13.93 1.93 3.19
CA GLU A 151 -13.58 1.41 1.87
C GLU A 151 -14.72 0.61 1.25
N LEU A 152 -14.76 0.59 -0.09
CA LEU A 152 -15.63 -0.31 -0.84
C LEU A 152 -14.72 -1.21 -1.66
N VAL A 153 -14.62 -2.46 -1.25
CA VAL A 153 -13.74 -3.42 -1.90
C VAL A 153 -14.51 -4.12 -3.01
N LEU A 154 -13.97 -4.05 -4.23
CA LEU A 154 -14.49 -4.76 -5.39
C LEU A 154 -13.65 -6.02 -5.62
N LYS A 155 -14.31 -7.16 -5.75
CA LYS A 155 -13.68 -8.43 -6.05
C LYS A 155 -14.33 -9.06 -7.26
N LYS A 156 -13.49 -9.56 -8.18
CA LYS A 156 -13.94 -10.38 -9.31
C LYS A 156 -14.06 -11.84 -8.88
N GLY A 157 -15.17 -12.48 -9.28
CA GLY A 157 -15.35 -13.93 -9.17
C GLY A 157 -14.41 -14.72 -10.07
#